data_AF-A0A955SUY9-F1
#
_entry.id   AF-A0A955SUY9-F1
#
_cell.length_a   1.000
_cell.length_b   1.000
_cell.length_c   1.000
_cell.angle_alpha   90.00
_cell.angle_beta   90.00
_cell.angle_gamma   90.00
#
_symmetry.space_group_name_H-M   'P 1'
#
loop_
_entity.id
_entity.type
_entity.pdbx_description
1 polymer ?
#
loop_
_entity_poly.entity_id
_entity_poly.type
_entity_poly.pdbx_seq_one_letter_code
_entity_poly.pdbx_strand_id
1 'polypeptide(L)'
;MAQKYVYKFGGGKADGNGQMKPLLGGKGANLAEMSRIGLPVPPGFTITTEVCTYYYKNNRSYPSDLQKQIKDGIATMEKIMGCKFGDTKGMPLLVAVR
;
A
#
# COMPACT_ATOMS: atom_id res chain seq x y z
N MET A 1 10.41 11.74 -13.86
CA MET A 1 9.18 11.36 -13.16
C MET A 1 9.57 10.73 -11.83
N ALA A 2 8.86 11.00 -10.73
CA ALA A 2 9.18 10.39 -9.43
C ALA A 2 8.86 8.88 -9.44
N GLN A 3 9.73 8.06 -8.85
CA GLN A 3 9.57 6.60 -8.77
C GLN A 3 8.36 6.24 -7.90
N LYS A 4 7.53 5.29 -8.36
CA LYS A 4 6.36 4.80 -7.61
C LYS A 4 6.75 3.66 -6.68
N TYR A 5 6.61 3.87 -5.37
CA TYR A 5 6.94 2.91 -4.32
C TYR A 5 5.74 2.31 -3.59
N VAL A 6 4.57 2.93 -3.67
CA VAL A 6 3.34 2.46 -3.00
C VAL A 6 2.29 2.08 -4.02
N TYR A 7 1.82 0.83 -3.93
CA TYR A 7 0.81 0.25 -4.82
C TYR A 7 -0.45 -0.07 -4.03
N LYS A 8 -1.54 0.63 -4.33
CA LYS A 8 -2.82 0.54 -3.62
C LYS A 8 -3.67 -0.63 -4.13
N PHE A 9 -4.50 -1.19 -3.26
CA PHE A 9 -5.54 -2.17 -3.59
C PHE A 9 -6.76 -1.97 -2.68
N GLY A 10 -7.93 -2.46 -3.12
CA GLY A 10 -9.20 -2.37 -2.41
C GLY A 10 -10.29 -1.64 -3.20
N GLY A 11 -11.54 -1.80 -2.78
CA GLY A 11 -12.68 -1.16 -3.44
C GLY A 11 -12.86 -1.60 -4.91
N GLY A 12 -12.50 -2.85 -5.22
CA GLY A 12 -12.56 -3.42 -6.57
C GLY A 12 -11.48 -2.91 -7.54
N LYS A 13 -10.47 -2.18 -7.04
CA LYS A 13 -9.39 -1.62 -7.87
C LYS A 13 -8.02 -1.96 -7.28
N ALA A 14 -7.01 -2.03 -8.14
CA ALA A 14 -5.62 -2.19 -7.71
C ALA A 14 -4.66 -1.50 -8.68
N ASP A 15 -3.58 -0.95 -8.14
CA ASP A 15 -2.47 -0.37 -8.90
C ASP A 15 -1.54 -1.42 -9.50
N GLY A 16 -1.61 -2.66 -8.99
CA GLY A 16 -0.79 -3.79 -9.42
C GLY A 16 -1.63 -5.01 -9.77
N ASN A 17 -0.98 -6.15 -10.02
CA ASN A 17 -1.63 -7.42 -10.37
C ASN A 17 -0.78 -8.63 -9.95
N GLY A 18 -1.32 -9.83 -10.18
CA GLY A 18 -0.68 -11.09 -9.78
C GLY A 18 0.67 -11.41 -10.44
N GLN A 19 1.04 -10.71 -11.52
CA GLN A 19 2.32 -10.90 -12.22
C GLN A 19 3.45 -10.09 -11.58
N MET A 20 3.14 -9.08 -10.77
CA MET A 20 4.12 -8.16 -10.17
C MET A 20 4.78 -8.73 -8.90
N LYS A 21 4.92 -10.06 -8.78
CA LYS A 21 5.54 -10.74 -7.63
C LYS A 21 6.97 -10.26 -7.33
N PRO A 22 7.85 -10.00 -8.32
CA PRO A 22 9.19 -9.48 -8.04
C PRO A 22 9.17 -8.11 -7.35
N LEU A 23 8.16 -7.28 -7.63
CA LEU A 23 8.05 -5.90 -7.13
C LEU A 23 7.22 -5.79 -5.85
N LEU A 24 6.13 -6.54 -5.74
CA LEU A 24 5.15 -6.45 -4.64
C LEU A 24 5.27 -7.61 -3.62
N GLY A 25 6.15 -8.57 -3.90
CA GLY A 25 6.16 -9.85 -3.21
C GLY A 25 4.92 -10.71 -3.54
N GLY A 26 4.95 -11.98 -3.12
CA GLY A 26 3.85 -12.92 -3.39
C GLY A 26 2.52 -12.49 -2.76
N LYS A 27 2.55 -11.97 -1.52
CA LYS A 27 1.34 -11.53 -0.81
C LYS A 27 0.75 -10.25 -1.43
N GLY A 28 1.58 -9.23 -1.70
CA GLY A 28 1.12 -7.97 -2.30
C GLY A 28 0.55 -8.18 -3.70
N ALA A 29 1.22 -8.97 -4.54
CA ALA A 29 0.72 -9.30 -5.87
C ALA A 29 -0.62 -10.06 -5.83
N ASN A 30 -0.78 -11.02 -4.92
CA ASN A 30 -2.04 -11.74 -4.76
C ASN A 30 -3.17 -10.84 -4.21
N LEU A 31 -2.90 -9.95 -3.24
CA LEU A 31 -3.89 -8.99 -2.74
C LEU A 31 -4.36 -8.04 -3.84
N ALA A 32 -3.43 -7.56 -4.67
CA ALA A 32 -3.75 -6.74 -5.83
C ALA A 32 -4.62 -7.50 -6.84
N GLU A 33 -4.27 -8.75 -7.16
CA GLU A 33 -5.06 -9.58 -8.07
C GLU A 33 -6.47 -9.86 -7.54
N MET A 34 -6.59 -10.26 -6.28
CA MET A 34 -7.89 -10.52 -5.65
C MET A 34 -8.78 -9.27 -5.69
N SER A 35 -8.23 -8.10 -5.38
CA SER A 35 -8.99 -6.85 -5.47
C SER A 35 -9.35 -6.48 -6.92
N ARG A 36 -8.47 -6.76 -7.90
CA ARG A 36 -8.68 -6.47 -9.33
C ARG A 36 -9.79 -7.32 -9.95
N ILE A 37 -9.91 -8.59 -9.53
CA ILE A 37 -10.98 -9.49 -9.99
C ILE A 37 -12.29 -9.32 -9.20
N GLY A 38 -12.35 -8.34 -8.30
CA GLY A 38 -13.58 -7.99 -7.57
C GLY A 38 -13.85 -8.79 -6.30
N LEU A 39 -12.87 -9.55 -5.78
CA LEU A 39 -13.05 -10.19 -4.46
C LEU A 39 -13.08 -9.13 -3.35
N PRO A 40 -13.84 -9.37 -2.27
CA PRO A 40 -13.95 -8.44 -1.14
C PRO A 40 -12.68 -8.45 -0.30
N VAL A 41 -11.67 -7.72 -0.76
CA VAL A 41 -10.41 -7.50 -0.03
C VAL A 41 -10.48 -6.16 0.70
N PRO A 42 -10.20 -6.10 2.01
CA PRO A 42 -10.06 -4.84 2.73
C PRO A 42 -9.01 -3.94 2.07
N PRO A 43 -9.26 -2.63 1.96
CA PRO A 43 -8.34 -1.72 1.28
C PRO A 43 -6.99 -1.65 2.00
N GLY A 44 -5.95 -1.44 1.22
CA GLY A 44 -4.58 -1.39 1.70
C GLY A 44 -3.62 -0.96 0.60
N PHE A 45 -2.33 -1.08 0.89
CA PHE A 45 -1.29 -0.87 -0.09
C PHE A 45 -0.07 -1.74 0.20
N THR A 46 0.76 -1.94 -0.82
CA THR A 46 2.05 -2.60 -0.72
C THR A 46 3.16 -1.60 -1.00
N ILE A 47 4.16 -1.59 -0.12
CA ILE A 47 5.43 -0.89 -0.37
C ILE A 47 6.32 -1.85 -1.17
N THR A 48 6.82 -1.40 -2.31
CA THR A 48 7.62 -2.24 -3.22
C THR A 48 8.88 -2.80 -2.57
N THR A 49 9.36 -3.93 -3.10
CA THR A 49 10.66 -4.53 -2.75
C THR A 49 11.84 -3.60 -3.02
N GLU A 50 11.71 -2.69 -4.00
CA GLU A 50 12.72 -1.67 -4.31
C GLU A 50 13.02 -0.75 -3.12
N VAL A 51 12.03 -0.44 -2.28
CA VAL A 51 12.26 0.35 -1.05
C VAL A 51 13.14 -0.41 -0.07
N CYS A 52 12.98 -1.72 0.03
CA CYS A 52 13.85 -2.56 0.85
C CYS A 52 15.29 -2.52 0.32
N THR A 53 15.48 -2.66 -1.00
CA THR A 53 16.80 -2.51 -1.63
C THR A 53 17.39 -1.12 -1.38
N TYR A 54 16.60 -0.06 -1.54
CA TYR A 54 17.03 1.31 -1.26
C TYR A 54 17.48 1.46 0.19
N TYR A 55 16.70 0.95 1.15
CA TYR A 55 16.99 1.05 2.57
C TYR A 55 18.36 0.49 2.91
N TYR A 56 18.67 -0.72 2.43
CA TYR A 56 19.98 -1.33 2.67
C TYR A 56 21.12 -0.63 1.94
N LYS A 57 20.89 -0.07 0.75
CA LYS A 57 21.91 0.68 -0.01
C LYS A 57 22.17 2.08 0.52
N ASN A 58 21.24 2.68 1.26
CA ASN A 58 21.29 4.08 1.68
C ASN A 58 21.35 4.21 3.20
N ASN A 59 22.23 3.46 3.87
CA ASN A 59 22.44 3.56 5.33
C ASN A 59 21.15 3.46 6.14
N ARG A 60 20.24 2.56 5.74
CA ARG A 60 18.97 2.34 6.44
C ARG A 60 18.07 3.58 6.46
N SER A 61 18.16 4.41 5.43
CA SER A 61 17.28 5.56 5.18
C SER A 61 16.23 5.22 4.11
N TYR A 62 15.20 6.04 4.02
CA TYR A 62 14.11 5.87 3.05
C TYR A 62 14.20 6.90 1.92
N PRO A 63 13.67 6.60 0.72
CA PRO A 63 13.50 7.60 -0.33
C PRO A 63 12.67 8.79 0.19
N SER A 64 13.06 10.01 -0.15
CA SER A 64 12.37 11.23 0.30
C SER A 64 10.89 11.25 -0.05
N ASP A 65 10.52 10.69 -1.19
CA ASP A 65 9.15 10.67 -1.69
C ASP A 65 8.28 9.57 -1.05
N LEU A 66 8.87 8.59 -0.35
CA LEU A 66 8.14 7.45 0.19
C LEU A 66 7.06 7.88 1.19
N GLN A 67 7.40 8.80 2.10
CA GLN A 67 6.49 9.25 3.15
C GLN A 67 5.22 9.89 2.59
N LYS A 68 5.35 10.66 1.49
CA LYS A 68 4.21 11.26 0.80
C LYS A 68 3.31 10.19 0.19
N GLN A 69 3.90 9.21 -0.49
CA GLN A 69 3.15 8.12 -1.11
C GLN A 69 2.43 7.23 -0.08
N ILE A 70 3.04 6.99 1.10
CA ILE A 70 2.39 6.27 2.20
C ILE A 70 1.16 7.05 2.70
N LYS A 71 1.27 8.36 2.91
CA LYS A 71 0.13 9.20 3.32
C LYS A 71 -1.00 9.17 2.30
N ASP A 72 -0.67 9.21 1.00
CA ASP A 72 -1.67 9.09 -0.06
C ASP A 72 -2.34 7.71 -0.08
N GLY A 73 -1.60 6.66 0.25
CA GLY A 73 -2.11 5.30 0.46
C GLY A 73 -3.10 5.22 1.61
N ILE A 74 -2.74 5.76 2.78
CA ILE A 74 -3.61 5.84 3.96
C ILE A 74 -4.87 6.65 3.63
N ALA A 75 -4.76 7.82 3.03
CA ALA A 75 -5.90 8.65 2.64
C ALA A 75 -6.86 7.93 1.67
N THR A 76 -6.35 7.03 0.83
CA THR A 76 -7.19 6.18 -0.02
C THR A 76 -7.96 5.16 0.81
N MET A 77 -7.31 4.52 1.79
CA MET A 77 -7.98 3.59 2.71
C MET A 77 -9.06 4.28 3.53
N GLU A 78 -8.79 5.47 4.07
CA GLU A 78 -9.76 6.27 4.83
C GLU A 78 -11.02 6.58 4.01
N LYS A 79 -10.85 6.95 2.73
CA LYS A 79 -11.98 7.21 1.81
C LYS A 79 -12.82 5.96 1.55
N ILE A 80 -12.20 4.80 1.41
CA ILE A 80 -12.92 3.54 1.14
C ILE A 80 -13.63 3.04 2.41
N MET A 81 -13.00 3.16 3.57
CA MET A 81 -13.51 2.63 4.84
C MET A 81 -14.43 3.59 5.60
N GLY A 82 -14.39 4.89 5.30
CA GLY A 82 -15.17 5.90 6.01
C GLY A 82 -14.67 6.21 7.43
N CYS A 83 -13.45 5.81 7.79
CA CYS A 83 -12.82 6.08 9.07
C CYS A 83 -11.43 6.72 8.90
N LYS A 84 -10.90 7.37 9.94
CA LYS A 84 -9.63 8.10 9.90
C LYS A 84 -8.52 7.43 10.69
N PHE A 85 -7.31 7.43 10.15
CA PHE A 85 -6.13 6.90 10.81
C PHE A 85 -5.74 7.77 12.00
N GLY A 86 -5.70 7.15 13.19
CA GLY A 86 -5.38 7.85 14.43
C GLY A 86 -6.53 8.69 15.02
N ASP A 87 -7.78 8.49 14.57
CA ASP A 87 -8.94 9.15 15.19
C ASP A 87 -9.12 8.71 16.64
N THR A 88 -9.26 9.67 17.56
CA THR A 88 -9.49 9.44 19.00
C THR A 88 -10.90 9.79 19.45
N LYS A 89 -11.71 10.38 18.56
CA LYS A 89 -13.08 10.83 18.82
C LYS A 89 -14.13 9.91 18.21
N GLY A 90 -13.80 9.25 17.10
CA GLY A 90 -14.67 8.32 16.39
C GLY A 90 -14.10 6.90 16.30
N MET A 91 -14.65 6.09 15.39
CA MET A 91 -14.10 4.77 15.07
C MET A 91 -12.78 4.94 14.27
N PRO A 92 -11.62 4.50 14.80
CA PRO A 92 -10.34 4.68 14.13
C PRO A 92 -10.15 3.69 12.97
N LEU A 93 -9.43 4.13 11.94
CA LEU A 93 -8.84 3.22 10.96
C LEU A 93 -7.64 2.52 11.62
N LEU A 94 -7.74 1.21 11.80
CA LEU A 94 -6.66 0.35 12.26
C LEU A 94 -6.04 -0.39 11.07
N VAL A 95 -4.74 -0.69 11.17
CA VAL A 95 -3.99 -1.36 10.09
C VAL A 95 -3.25 -2.58 10.61
N ALA A 96 -3.06 -3.55 9.72
CA ALA A 96 -2.18 -4.69 9.94
C ALA A 96 -0.98 -4.58 9.00
N VAL A 97 0.23 -4.60 9.57
CA VAL A 97 1.50 -4.63 8.81
C VAL A 97 1.98 -6.08 8.71
N ARG A 98 2.35 -6.53 7.51
CA ARG A 98 2.62 -7.94 7.18
C ARG A 98 3.80 -8.10 6.24
#